data_AF-A0A8S1D9K0-F1
#
_entry.id   AF-A0A8S1D9K0-F1
#
_cell.length_a   1.000
_cell.length_b   1.000
_cell.length_c   1.000
_cell.angle_alpha   90.00
_cell.angle_beta   90.00
_cell.angle_gamma   90.00
#
_symmetry.space_group_name_H-M   'P 1'
#
loop_
_entity.id
_entity.type
_entity.pdbx_description
1 polymer ?
#
loop_
_entity_poly.entity_id
_entity_poly.type
_entity_poly.pdbx_seq_one_letter_code
_entity_poly.pdbx_strand_id
1 'polypeptide(L)'
;HHCRKCGSVVCGPCSNKRYLLPSQSSKPLRVCLNCFDTLSKQKSGSGSTPDKLGLKERSGSADSSGEEDSSGEEDNGRPQDDPGQEITWPYNL
;
A
#
# COMPACT_ATOMS: atom_id res chain seq x y z
N HIS A 1 -0.96 4.62 4.33
CA HIS A 1 0.04 3.52 4.17
C HIS A 1 1.40 4.13 3.93
N HIS A 2 2.48 3.56 4.46
CA HIS A 2 3.82 4.16 4.36
C HIS A 2 4.73 3.34 3.45
N CYS A 3 5.53 4.01 2.61
CA CYS A 3 6.58 3.37 1.84
C CYS A 3 7.85 3.19 2.70
N ARG A 4 8.36 1.96 2.85
CA ARG A 4 9.57 1.71 3.67
C ARG A 4 10.88 2.18 3.03
N LYS A 5 10.87 2.48 1.72
CA LYS A 5 12.04 3.00 1.00
C LYS A 5 12.18 4.52 1.09
N CYS A 6 11.07 5.26 0.91
CA CYS A 6 11.08 6.73 0.83
C CYS A 6 10.31 7.44 1.95
N GLY A 7 9.59 6.72 2.81
CA GLY A 7 8.86 7.29 3.95
C GLY A 7 7.49 7.92 3.63
N SER A 8 7.18 8.18 2.36
CA SER A 8 5.96 8.87 1.95
C SER A 8 4.66 8.14 2.35
N VAL A 9 3.63 8.91 2.68
CA VAL A 9 2.26 8.43 2.94
C VAL A 9 1.51 8.30 1.62
N VAL A 10 0.98 7.12 1.36
CA VAL A 10 0.20 6.78 0.16
C VAL A 10 -1.03 5.96 0.56
N CYS A 11 -2.01 5.80 -0.34
CA CYS A 11 -3.13 4.89 -0.13
C CYS A 11 -2.69 3.41 -0.23
N GLY A 12 -3.59 2.49 0.11
CA GLY A 12 -3.32 1.03 0.07
C GLY A 12 -2.91 0.52 -1.31
N PRO A 13 -3.71 0.81 -2.36
CA PRO A 13 -3.40 0.40 -3.73
C PRO A 13 -2.06 0.93 -4.25
N CYS A 14 -1.70 2.19 -3.96
CA CYS A 14 -0.43 2.80 -4.37
C CYS A 14 0.81 2.21 -3.66
N SER A 15 0.63 1.31 -2.70
CA SER A 15 1.71 0.60 -2.01
C SER A 15 1.47 -0.91 -1.95
N ASN A 16 0.79 -1.48 -2.95
CA ASN A 16 0.47 -2.91 -3.00
C ASN A 16 1.67 -3.82 -3.36
N LYS A 17 2.85 -3.26 -3.67
CA LYS A 17 4.07 -4.01 -3.99
C LYS A 17 4.97 -4.19 -2.77
N ARG A 18 5.76 -5.25 -2.78
CA ARG A 18 6.80 -5.52 -1.78
C ARG A 18 8.15 -5.72 -2.47
N TYR A 19 9.20 -5.19 -1.86
CA TYR A 19 10.56 -5.31 -2.37
C TYR A 19 11.52 -5.67 -1.23
N LEU A 20 12.49 -6.53 -1.50
CA LEU A 20 13.52 -6.89 -0.52
C LEU A 20 14.52 -5.73 -0.38
N LEU A 21 14.63 -5.17 0.82
CA LEU A 21 15.57 -4.08 1.13
C LEU A 21 16.67 -4.64 2.04
N PRO A 22 17.78 -5.17 1.49
CA PRO A 22 18.78 -5.91 2.27
C PRO A 22 19.39 -5.10 3.43
N SER A 23 19.45 -3.78 3.28
CA SER A 23 19.94 -2.88 4.33
C SER A 23 18.98 -2.71 5.51
N GLN A 24 17.68 -3.00 5.34
CA GLN A 24 16.64 -2.79 6.36
C GLN A 24 16.05 -4.10 6.88
N SER A 25 15.94 -5.13 6.05
CA SER A 25 15.37 -6.42 6.44
C SER A 25 15.75 -7.53 5.47
N SER A 26 15.76 -8.77 5.97
CA SER A 26 15.83 -9.99 5.16
C SER A 26 14.50 -10.41 4.53
N LYS A 27 13.40 -9.70 4.83
CA LYS A 27 12.05 -9.98 4.31
C LYS A 27 11.58 -8.89 3.34
N PRO A 28 10.74 -9.21 2.34
CA PRO A 28 10.18 -8.20 1.45
C PRO A 28 9.31 -7.18 2.20
N LEU A 29 9.60 -5.90 2.03
CA LEU A 29 8.91 -4.80 2.71
C LEU A 29 8.00 -4.03 1.75
N ARG A 30 6.90 -3.49 2.28
CA ARG A 30 5.95 -2.66 1.53
C ARG A 30 6.63 -1.40 0.99
N VAL A 31 6.48 -1.16 -0.32
CA VAL A 31 6.98 0.03 -1.01
C VAL A 31 5.90 0.61 -1.94
N CYS A 32 5.98 1.91 -2.25
CA CYS A 32 5.13 2.51 -3.26
C CYS A 32 5.53 2.03 -4.67
N LEU A 33 4.63 2.18 -5.64
CA LEU A 33 4.86 1.78 -7.04
C LEU A 33 6.14 2.40 -7.62
N ASN A 34 6.36 3.71 -7.46
CA ASN A 34 7.56 4.40 -7.95
C ASN A 34 8.87 3.83 -7.38
N CYS A 35 8.88 3.48 -6.09
CA CYS A 35 10.05 2.88 -5.46
C CYS A 35 10.27 1.46 -5.99
N PHE A 36 9.20 0.69 -6.17
CA PHE A 36 9.29 -0.66 -6.72
C PHE A 36 9.89 -0.65 -8.13
N ASP A 37 9.44 0.24 -9.01
CA ASP A 37 9.96 0.34 -10.39
C ASP A 37 11.43 0.74 -10.42
N THR A 38 11.82 1.75 -9.64
CA THR A 38 13.22 2.19 -9.54
C THR A 38 14.12 1.05 -9.06
N LEU A 39 13.72 0.36 -7.99
CA LEU A 39 14.50 -0.74 -7.41
C LEU A 39 14.59 -1.94 -8.35
N SER A 40 13.49 -2.26 -9.05
CA SER A 40 13.44 -3.37 -10.01
C SER A 40 14.34 -3.11 -11.21
N LYS A 41 14.37 -1.87 -11.72
CA LYS A 41 15.30 -1.45 -12.79
C LYS A 41 16.76 -1.51 -12.36
N GLN A 42 17.05 -1.20 -11.10
CA GLN A 42 18.40 -1.33 -10.54
C GLN A 42 18.85 -2.79 -10.40
N LYS A 43 17.92 -3.73 -10.17
CA LYS A 43 18.22 -5.16 -10.03
C LYS A 43 18.66 -5.81 -11.35
N SER A 44 18.12 -5.33 -12.47
CA SER A 44 18.44 -5.82 -13.81
C SER A 44 19.62 -5.09 -14.49
N GLY A 45 20.22 -4.10 -13.83
CA GLY A 45 21.04 -3.08 -14.48
C GLY A 45 22.50 -2.97 -14.06
N SER A 46 23.25 -4.07 -13.93
CA SER A 46 24.73 -4.01 -14.00
C SER A 46 25.27 -3.74 -15.42
N GLY A 47 24.49 -3.13 -16.31
CA GLY A 47 24.95 -2.71 -17.63
C GLY A 47 23.96 -1.83 -18.39
N SER A 48 24.40 -0.61 -18.69
CA SER A 48 23.99 0.27 -19.81
C SER A 48 22.80 1.24 -19.65
N THR A 49 23.20 2.51 -19.54
CA THR A 49 22.67 3.80 -20.05
C THR A 49 21.21 4.25 -19.82
N PRO A 50 21.00 5.54 -19.44
CA PRO A 50 19.68 6.14 -19.32
C PRO A 50 19.27 6.78 -20.64
N ASP A 51 18.61 6.03 -21.52
CA ASP A 51 17.98 6.65 -22.69
C ASP A 51 16.62 7.23 -22.31
N LYS A 52 16.66 8.56 -22.15
CA LYS A 52 15.51 9.45 -22.21
C LYS A 52 14.78 9.23 -23.54
N LEU A 53 13.52 8.81 -23.49
CA LEU A 53 12.55 9.18 -24.51
C LEU A 53 11.25 9.60 -23.84
N GLY A 54 11.00 10.90 -23.94
CA GLY A 54 9.70 11.48 -23.65
C GLY A 54 8.77 11.42 -24.86
N LEU A 55 7.49 11.62 -24.53
CA LEU A 55 6.41 12.19 -25.33
C LEU A 55 5.91 11.37 -26.52
N LYS A 56 4.62 11.00 -26.45
CA LYS A 56 3.59 11.72 -27.21
C LYS A 56 2.17 11.32 -26.79
N GLU A 57 1.38 12.34 -26.51
CA GLU A 57 -0.08 12.31 -26.47
C GLU A 57 -0.67 11.65 -27.72
N ARG A 58 -1.83 10.99 -27.56
CA ARG A 58 -3.04 11.33 -28.34
C ARG A 58 -4.25 10.46 -27.97
N SER A 59 -5.37 11.18 -27.87
CA SER A 59 -6.74 10.81 -28.26
C SER A 59 -7.47 9.70 -27.47
N GLY A 60 -8.22 10.14 -26.45
CA GLY A 60 -9.68 10.22 -26.50
C GLY A 60 -10.49 8.94 -26.62
N SER A 61 -11.31 8.66 -25.60
CA SER A 61 -12.72 8.27 -25.72
C SER A 61 -13.37 8.44 -24.33
N ALA A 62 -14.30 9.39 -24.24
CA ALA A 62 -15.44 9.36 -23.32
C ALA A 62 -16.26 8.08 -23.63
N ASP A 63 -17.13 7.49 -22.83
CA ASP A 63 -17.91 7.80 -21.63
C ASP A 63 -18.34 6.40 -21.13
N SER A 64 -18.48 6.18 -19.83
CA SER A 64 -19.54 5.28 -19.37
C SER A 64 -19.90 5.61 -17.93
N SER A 65 -20.92 6.45 -17.83
CA SER A 65 -21.91 6.49 -16.73
C SER A 65 -22.30 5.05 -16.35
N GLY A 66 -22.39 4.59 -15.10
CA GLY A 66 -23.06 5.17 -13.94
C GLY A 66 -24.34 4.38 -13.69
N GLU A 67 -24.34 3.43 -12.75
CA GLU A 67 -25.56 2.96 -12.08
C GLU A 67 -25.23 2.38 -10.71
N GLU A 68 -26.20 2.54 -9.84
CA GLU A 68 -26.19 2.56 -8.38
C GLU A 68 -27.15 1.45 -7.97
N ASP A 69 -26.77 0.59 -7.03
CA ASP A 69 -27.78 -0.15 -6.27
C ASP A 69 -27.35 -0.27 -4.81
N SER A 70 -28.20 0.29 -3.96
CA SER A 70 -28.09 0.29 -2.52
C SER A 70 -28.97 -0.83 -1.99
N SER A 71 -28.41 -1.76 -1.23
CA SER A 71 -29.20 -2.63 -0.36
C SER A 71 -28.83 -2.32 1.08
N GLY A 72 -29.76 -1.67 1.77
CA GLY A 72 -29.67 -1.34 3.19
C GLY A 72 -30.18 -2.46 4.09
N GLU A 73 -29.86 -2.25 5.38
CA GLU A 73 -30.48 -2.83 6.59
C GLU A 73 -30.15 -4.32 6.83
N GLU A 74 -29.73 -4.78 8.01
CA GLU A 74 -30.47 -4.74 9.27
C GLU A 74 -29.55 -4.66 10.51
N ASP A 75 -30.01 -3.84 11.45
CA ASP A 75 -29.64 -3.79 12.86
C ASP A 75 -29.84 -5.16 13.56
N ASN A 76 -28.81 -5.64 14.24
CA ASN A 76 -28.97 -6.58 15.34
C ASN A 76 -27.98 -6.18 16.44
N GLY A 77 -28.38 -5.22 17.25
CA GLY A 77 -27.73 -4.97 18.52
C GLY A 77 -27.74 -6.20 19.42
N ARG A 78 -26.58 -6.54 19.99
CA ARG A 78 -26.48 -6.83 21.43
C ARG A 78 -25.02 -6.83 21.93
N PRO A 79 -24.69 -6.09 22.99
CA PRO A 79 -23.41 -6.20 23.68
C PRO A 79 -23.38 -7.50 24.50
N GLN A 80 -22.32 -8.28 24.36
CA GLN A 80 -21.95 -9.24 25.39
C GLN A 80 -21.12 -8.51 26.44
N ASP A 81 -21.85 -8.06 27.47
CA ASP A 81 -21.41 -8.18 28.85
C ASP A 81 -20.69 -9.51 29.08
N ASP A 82 -19.38 -9.46 29.37
CA ASP A 82 -18.71 -10.46 30.19
C ASP A 82 -17.94 -9.73 31.30
N PRO A 83 -18.35 -9.88 32.57
CA PRO A 83 -17.74 -9.19 33.69
C PRO A 83 -16.52 -9.97 34.17
N GLY A 84 -15.35 -9.33 34.11
CA GLY A 84 -14.26 -9.63 35.02
C GLY A 84 -13.06 -10.35 34.42
N GLN A 85 -12.23 -9.61 33.69
CA GLN A 85 -10.79 -9.86 33.71
C GLN A 85 -10.05 -8.53 33.89
N GLU A 86 -9.80 -8.19 35.14
CA GLU A 86 -8.82 -7.18 35.55
C GLU A 86 -7.44 -7.57 35.00
N ILE A 87 -7.08 -7.02 33.84
CA ILE A 87 -5.69 -6.98 33.39
C ILE A 87 -4.95 -5.93 34.23
N THR A 88 -4.60 -6.33 35.46
CA THR A 88 -3.57 -5.64 36.24
C THR A 88 -2.24 -5.82 35.52
N TRP A 89 -1.83 -4.82 34.76
CA TRP A 89 -0.46 -4.77 34.26
C TRP A 89 0.45 -4.49 35.47
N PRO A 90 1.43 -5.36 35.80
CA PRO A 90 2.42 -5.00 36.79
C PRO A 90 3.31 -3.93 36.16
N TYR A 91 3.01 -2.67 36.44
CA TYR A 91 4.01 -1.62 36.37
C TYR A 91 5.08 -2.00 37.41
N ASN A 92 6.16 -2.62 36.92
CA ASN A 92 7.35 -2.85 37.72
C ASN A 92 7.98 -1.48 37.99
N LEU A 93 7.95 -1.10 39.27
CA LEU A 93 8.82 -0.10 39.88
C LEU A 93 10.28 -0.56 39.84
#